data_AF-A0A8T3QJV6-F1
#
_entry.id   AF-A0A8T3QJV6-F1
#
_cell.length_a   1.000
_cell.length_b   1.000
_cell.length_c   1.000
_cell.angle_alpha   90.00
_cell.angle_beta   90.00
_cell.angle_gamma   90.00
#
_symmetry.space_group_name_H-M   'P 1'
#
loop_
_entity.id
_entity.type
_entity.pdbx_description
1 polymer ?
#
loop_
_entity_poly.entity_id
_entity_poly.type
_entity_poly.pdbx_seq_one_letter_code
_entity_poly.pdbx_strand_id
1 'polypeptide(L)'
;MLFSLLYFLVRRLLGAGGRQQAARDIELLVLRHQVKVLQRQVKRPRINRLDRVLFAAASRAMPRSSWSSFMVRPETLLRWHRELVRRKWTFRKTGQLGRPPTDHAIRDLVVRLGRENPRWGYQRIRGELLKLGI
;
A
#
# COMPACT_ATOMS: atom_id res chain seq x y z
N MET A 1 11.90 6.84 -20.38
CA MET A 1 11.56 5.88 -19.30
C MET A 1 10.21 6.23 -18.68
N LEU A 2 10.04 7.41 -18.05
CA LEU A 2 8.74 7.85 -17.48
C LEU A 2 7.63 8.05 -18.51
N PHE A 3 7.91 8.70 -19.64
CA PHE A 3 6.92 8.90 -20.72
C PHE A 3 6.41 7.60 -21.34
N SER A 4 7.24 6.55 -21.39
CA SER A 4 6.87 5.26 -21.95
C SER A 4 6.02 4.43 -20.97
N LEU A 5 6.30 4.54 -19.65
CA LEU A 5 5.44 3.98 -18.61
C LEU A 5 4.07 4.67 -18.54
N LEU A 6 4.04 5.99 -18.69
CA LEU A 6 2.82 6.78 -18.75
C LEU A 6 1.99 6.41 -19.98
N TYR A 7 2.61 6.36 -21.15
CA TYR A 7 1.99 5.93 -22.41
C TYR A 7 1.41 4.51 -22.29
N PHE A 8 2.14 3.59 -21.66
CA PHE A 8 1.70 2.21 -21.45
C PHE A 8 0.51 2.10 -20.47
N LEU A 9 0.55 2.84 -19.36
CA LEU A 9 -0.55 2.93 -18.39
C LEU A 9 -1.82 3.48 -19.05
N VAL A 10 -1.68 4.55 -19.84
CA VAL A 10 -2.77 5.18 -20.59
C VAL A 10 -3.33 4.22 -21.63
N ARG A 11 -2.48 3.55 -22.42
CA ARG A 11 -2.90 2.61 -23.46
C ARG A 11 -3.60 1.36 -22.90
N ARG A 12 -3.18 0.89 -21.72
CA ARG A 12 -3.83 -0.21 -21.00
C ARG A 12 -5.17 0.19 -20.37
N LEU A 13 -5.28 1.42 -19.86
CA LEU A 13 -6.55 1.95 -19.34
C LEU A 13 -7.56 2.21 -20.45
N LEU A 14 -7.10 2.60 -21.64
CA LEU A 14 -7.92 2.83 -22.83
C LEU A 14 -8.33 1.54 -23.59
N GLY A 15 -7.88 0.36 -23.14
CA GLY A 15 -8.18 -0.91 -23.83
C GLY A 15 -7.61 -1.01 -25.26
N ALA A 16 -6.73 -0.08 -25.65
CA ALA A 16 -6.24 0.07 -27.01
C ALA A 16 -5.04 -0.87 -27.29
N GLY A 17 -5.32 -2.15 -27.45
CA GLY A 17 -4.36 -3.16 -27.89
C GLY A 17 -4.68 -4.55 -27.37
N GLY A 18 -4.76 -5.53 -28.28
CA GLY A 18 -4.94 -6.93 -27.90
C GLY A 18 -3.88 -7.39 -26.91
N ARG A 19 -4.24 -8.28 -25.97
CA ARG A 19 -3.37 -8.78 -24.90
C ARG A 19 -1.97 -9.22 -25.39
N GLN A 20 -1.89 -9.79 -26.60
CA GLN A 20 -0.63 -10.22 -27.22
C GLN A 20 0.28 -9.06 -27.64
N GLN A 21 -0.26 -7.99 -28.20
CA GLN A 21 0.54 -6.84 -28.64
C GLN A 21 1.09 -6.09 -27.41
N ALA A 22 0.24 -5.89 -26.41
CA ALA A 22 0.65 -5.30 -25.14
C ALA A 22 1.73 -6.15 -24.43
N ALA A 23 1.62 -7.48 -24.48
CA ALA A 23 2.64 -8.38 -23.90
C ALA A 23 4.02 -8.23 -24.56
N ARG A 24 4.05 -8.14 -25.90
CA ARG A 24 5.30 -7.98 -26.67
C ARG A 24 5.95 -6.61 -26.43
N ASP A 25 5.16 -5.55 -26.35
CA ASP A 25 5.69 -4.20 -26.07
C ASP A 25 6.29 -4.11 -24.66
N ILE A 26 5.68 -4.77 -23.67
CA ILE A 26 6.23 -4.85 -22.30
C ILE A 26 7.54 -5.64 -22.31
N GLU A 27 7.59 -6.76 -23.02
CA GLU A 27 8.78 -7.60 -23.10
C GLU A 27 9.97 -6.81 -23.66
N LEU A 28 9.75 -6.08 -24.76
CA LEU A 28 10.76 -5.23 -25.37
C LEU A 28 11.26 -4.14 -24.40
N LEU A 29 10.35 -3.52 -23.64
CA LEU A 29 10.70 -2.49 -22.66
C LEU A 29 11.48 -3.05 -21.48
N VAL A 30 11.07 -4.21 -20.96
CA VAL A 30 11.76 -4.89 -19.86
C VAL A 30 13.17 -5.28 -20.29
N LEU A 31 13.34 -5.86 -21.48
CA LEU A 31 14.64 -6.24 -22.03
C LEU A 31 15.55 -5.03 -22.25
N ARG A 32 15.03 -3.94 -22.83
CA ARG A 32 15.81 -2.68 -22.99
C ARG A 32 16.22 -2.08 -21.65
N HIS A 33 15.35 -2.14 -20.63
CA HIS A 33 15.69 -1.68 -19.28
C HIS A 33 16.76 -2.56 -18.66
N GLN A 34 16.67 -3.88 -18.79
CA GLN A 34 17.68 -4.82 -18.31
C GLN A 34 19.04 -4.57 -18.97
N VAL A 35 19.10 -4.41 -20.29
CA VAL A 35 20.35 -4.09 -21.01
C VAL A 35 20.94 -2.78 -20.50
N LYS A 36 20.12 -1.74 -20.29
CA LYS A 36 20.58 -0.45 -19.77
C LYS A 36 21.07 -0.51 -18.33
N VAL A 37 20.47 -1.36 -17.48
CA VAL A 37 20.91 -1.60 -16.10
C VAL A 37 22.21 -2.40 -16.08
N LEU A 38 22.33 -3.43 -16.92
CA LEU A 38 23.55 -4.24 -17.07
C LEU A 38 24.73 -3.40 -17.57
N GLN A 39 24.53 -2.60 -18.61
CA GLN A 39 25.56 -1.70 -19.14
C GLN A 39 26.05 -0.67 -18.11
N ARG A 40 25.26 -0.39 -17.06
CA ARG A 40 25.63 0.54 -15.98
C ARG A 40 26.37 -0.11 -14.81
N GLN A 41 26.34 -1.44 -14.64
CA GLN A 41 26.86 -2.08 -13.43
C GLN A 41 27.63 -3.38 -13.74
N VAL A 42 28.96 -3.28 -13.82
CA VAL A 42 29.87 -4.35 -14.27
C VAL A 42 30.14 -5.44 -13.21
N LYS A 43 29.84 -5.23 -11.91
CA LYS A 43 30.17 -6.23 -10.85
C LYS A 43 28.99 -6.85 -10.10
N ARG A 44 27.95 -6.10 -9.71
CA ARG A 44 26.71 -6.64 -9.11
C ARG A 44 25.54 -5.68 -9.32
N PRO A 45 24.48 -6.05 -10.06
CA PRO A 45 23.33 -5.18 -10.29
C PRO A 45 22.55 -4.93 -9.00
N ARG A 46 22.73 -3.74 -8.40
CA ARG A 46 21.91 -3.22 -7.31
C ARG A 46 20.61 -2.68 -7.89
N ILE A 47 19.53 -3.43 -7.72
CA ILE A 47 18.17 -3.06 -8.16
C ILE A 47 17.65 -1.92 -7.27
N ASN A 48 17.52 -0.72 -7.85
CA ASN A 48 17.07 0.48 -7.14
C ASN A 48 15.57 0.38 -6.79
N ARG A 49 15.08 1.20 -5.83
CA ARG A 49 13.65 1.21 -5.47
C ARG A 49 12.75 1.45 -6.68
N LEU A 50 13.12 2.37 -7.57
CA LEU A 50 12.39 2.65 -8.80
C LEU A 50 12.32 1.44 -9.74
N ASP A 51 13.42 0.69 -9.87
CA ASP A 51 13.46 -0.54 -10.67
C ASP A 51 12.51 -1.60 -10.11
N ARG A 52 12.44 -1.74 -8.77
CA ARG A 52 11.50 -2.67 -8.11
C ARG A 52 10.05 -2.31 -8.38
N VAL A 53 9.71 -1.02 -8.36
CA VAL A 53 8.36 -0.55 -8.67
C VAL A 53 8.01 -0.85 -10.12
N LEU A 54 8.94 -0.60 -11.04
CA LEU A 54 8.78 -0.87 -12.47
C LEU A 54 8.57 -2.37 -12.73
N PHE A 55 9.40 -3.23 -12.15
CA PHE A 55 9.26 -4.69 -12.30
C PHE A 55 7.95 -5.21 -11.70
N ALA A 56 7.53 -4.70 -10.55
CA ALA A 56 6.27 -5.09 -9.93
C ALA A 56 5.03 -4.57 -10.70
N ALA A 57 5.13 -3.44 -11.38
CA ALA A 57 4.08 -2.95 -12.28
C ALA A 57 4.02 -3.79 -13.57
N ALA A 58 5.18 -4.12 -14.14
CA ALA A 58 5.31 -4.97 -15.33
C ALA A 58 4.76 -6.39 -15.09
N SER A 59 5.01 -6.97 -13.91
CA SER A 59 4.48 -8.30 -13.56
C SER A 59 2.95 -8.37 -13.52
N ARG A 60 2.25 -7.25 -13.27
CA ARG A 60 0.78 -7.17 -13.38
C ARG A 60 0.31 -7.04 -14.84
N ALA A 61 1.17 -6.54 -15.72
CA ALA A 61 0.85 -6.27 -17.11
C ALA A 61 1.08 -7.44 -18.05
N MET A 62 1.95 -8.36 -17.65
CA MET A 62 2.43 -9.44 -18.49
C MET A 62 1.88 -10.80 -18.04
N PRO A 63 1.54 -11.70 -18.96
CA PRO A 63 1.14 -13.07 -18.64
C PRO A 63 2.27 -13.82 -17.90
N ARG A 64 1.91 -14.75 -17.01
CA ARG A 64 2.89 -15.55 -16.24
C ARG A 64 3.87 -16.33 -17.13
N SER A 65 3.43 -16.72 -18.33
CA SER A 65 4.26 -17.43 -19.32
C SER A 65 5.50 -16.64 -19.75
N SER A 66 5.42 -15.31 -19.73
CA SER A 66 6.51 -14.45 -20.20
C SER A 66 7.36 -13.91 -19.04
N TRP A 67 7.20 -14.47 -17.84
CA TRP A 67 8.01 -14.08 -16.67
C TRP A 67 9.45 -14.60 -16.74
N SER A 68 9.74 -15.56 -17.63
CA SER A 68 11.09 -16.02 -17.94
C SER A 68 12.00 -14.90 -18.47
N SER A 69 11.42 -13.86 -19.07
CA SER A 69 12.15 -12.71 -19.60
C SER A 69 12.65 -11.76 -18.50
N PHE A 70 12.28 -11.97 -17.23
CA PHE A 70 12.82 -11.20 -16.11
C PHE A 70 14.13 -11.80 -15.59
N MET A 71 15.17 -10.97 -15.46
CA MET A 71 16.44 -11.33 -14.79
C MET A 71 16.26 -11.70 -13.30
N VAL A 72 15.12 -11.35 -12.71
CA VAL A 72 14.81 -11.54 -11.30
C VAL A 72 13.86 -12.71 -11.16
N ARG A 73 14.10 -13.57 -10.17
CA ARG A 73 13.24 -14.73 -9.92
C ARG A 73 11.76 -14.32 -9.73
N PRO A 74 10.81 -15.09 -10.28
CA PRO A 74 9.36 -14.87 -10.12
C PRO A 74 8.90 -14.60 -8.70
N GLU A 75 9.47 -15.28 -7.68
CA GLU A 75 9.06 -15.12 -6.29
C GLU A 75 9.42 -13.73 -5.75
N THR A 76 10.53 -13.17 -6.22
CA THR A 76 10.97 -11.82 -5.82
C THR A 76 10.10 -10.74 -6.46
N LEU A 77 9.65 -10.94 -7.70
CA LEU A 77 8.68 -10.08 -8.37
C LEU A 77 7.34 -10.06 -7.62
N LEU A 78 6.84 -11.24 -7.25
CA LEU A 78 5.61 -11.37 -6.46
C LEU A 78 5.72 -10.69 -5.10
N ARG A 79 6.87 -10.82 -4.43
CA ARG A 79 7.12 -10.13 -3.15
C ARG A 79 7.06 -8.62 -3.31
N TRP A 80 7.68 -8.05 -4.34
CA TRP A 80 7.61 -6.60 -4.60
C TRP A 80 6.21 -6.13 -5.01
N HIS A 81 5.48 -6.95 -5.77
CA HIS A 81 4.09 -6.67 -6.10
C HIS A 81 3.21 -6.64 -4.84
N ARG A 82 3.34 -7.63 -3.94
CA ARG A 82 2.61 -7.65 -2.66
C ARG A 82 2.96 -6.43 -1.80
N GLU A 83 4.23 -6.03 -1.77
CA GLU A 83 4.67 -4.83 -1.05
C GLU A 83 4.07 -3.54 -1.65
N LEU A 84 3.98 -3.43 -2.98
CA LEU A 84 3.32 -2.31 -3.64
C LEU A 84 1.82 -2.26 -3.33
N VAL A 85 1.15 -3.41 -3.39
CA VAL A 85 -0.27 -3.53 -3.04
C VAL A 85 -0.46 -3.15 -1.58
N ARG A 86 0.36 -3.67 -0.67
CA ARG A 86 0.34 -3.30 0.75
C ARG A 86 0.49 -1.80 0.93
N ARG A 87 1.42 -1.15 0.23
CA ARG A 87 1.62 0.30 0.31
C ARG A 87 0.44 1.11 -0.23
N LYS A 88 -0.20 0.64 -1.30
CA LYS A 88 -1.41 1.24 -1.86
C LYS A 88 -2.59 1.16 -0.87
N TRP A 89 -2.68 0.05 -0.14
CA TRP A 89 -3.77 -0.24 0.80
C TRP A 89 -3.45 0.09 2.26
N THR A 90 -2.21 0.47 2.59
CA THR A 90 -1.93 1.23 3.80
C THR A 90 -2.45 2.63 3.58
N PHE A 91 -3.75 2.81 3.81
CA PHE A 91 -4.28 4.11 4.16
C PHE A 91 -3.42 4.63 5.31
N ARG A 92 -2.78 5.77 5.09
CA ARG A 92 -2.25 6.56 6.20
C ARG A 92 -3.47 6.79 7.09
N LYS A 93 -3.50 6.20 8.30
CA LYS A 93 -4.52 6.50 9.31
C LYS A 93 -4.29 7.95 9.77
N THR A 94 -4.46 8.91 8.87
CA THR A 94 -4.43 10.33 9.16
C THR A 94 -5.88 10.71 9.37
N GLY A 95 -6.27 10.92 10.61
CA GLY A 95 -7.63 11.26 10.99
C GLY A 95 -8.33 10.13 11.72
N GLN A 96 -8.61 10.36 13.00
CA GLN A 96 -9.55 9.60 13.80
C GLN A 96 -10.92 9.66 13.13
N LEU A 97 -11.24 8.71 12.26
CA LEU A 97 -12.60 8.51 11.74
C LEU A 97 -13.40 7.70 12.77
N GLY A 98 -13.54 8.25 13.97
CA GLY A 98 -14.24 7.62 15.09
C GLY A 98 -14.92 8.65 15.99
N ARG A 99 -15.72 8.17 16.95
CA ARG A 99 -16.41 9.01 17.95
C ARG A 99 -15.40 10.01 18.54
N PRO A 100 -15.73 11.31 18.60
CA PRO A 100 -14.86 12.29 19.24
C PRO A 100 -14.52 11.80 20.66
N PRO A 101 -13.25 11.90 21.07
CA PRO A 101 -12.84 11.46 22.39
C PRO A 101 -13.67 12.18 23.46
N THR A 102 -14.14 11.45 24.46
CA THR A 102 -14.77 12.06 25.64
C THR A 102 -13.76 12.98 26.31
N ASP A 103 -14.21 14.14 26.78
CA ASP A 103 -13.36 15.09 27.48
C ASP A 103 -12.62 14.40 28.64
N HIS A 104 -11.33 14.72 28.77
CA HIS A 104 -10.45 14.13 29.77
C HIS A 104 -10.96 14.37 31.19
N ALA A 105 -11.52 15.55 31.45
CA ALA A 105 -12.10 15.90 32.75
C ALA A 105 -13.25 14.95 33.15
N ILE A 106 -14.13 14.62 32.20
CA ILE A 106 -15.26 13.71 32.43
C ILE A 106 -14.74 12.29 32.68
N ARG A 107 -13.75 11.84 31.90
CA ARG A 107 -13.15 10.52 32.08
C ARG A 107 -12.48 10.38 33.45
N ASP A 108 -11.76 11.39 33.90
CA ASP A 108 -11.09 11.37 35.20
C ASP A 108 -12.10 11.40 36.35
N LEU A 109 -13.20 12.13 36.19
CA LEU A 109 -14.31 12.12 37.14
C LEU A 109 -14.96 10.74 37.25
N VAL A 110 -15.27 10.09 36.11
CA VAL A 110 -15.83 8.73 36.08
C VAL A 110 -14.92 7.74 36.82
N VAL A 111 -13.62 7.79 36.54
CA VAL A 111 -12.63 6.90 37.17
C VAL A 111 -12.52 7.17 38.67
N ARG A 112 -12.54 8.44 39.08
CA ARG A 112 -12.50 8.83 40.49
C ARG A 112 -13.72 8.31 41.25
N LEU A 113 -14.94 8.54 40.72
CA LEU A 113 -16.18 8.06 41.33
C LEU A 113 -16.20 6.53 41.47
N GLY A 114 -15.70 5.80 40.46
CA GLY A 114 -15.59 4.34 40.52
C GLY A 114 -14.57 3.82 41.53
N ARG A 115 -13.48 4.58 41.77
CA ARG A 115 -12.48 4.23 42.79
C ARG A 115 -12.96 4.54 44.20
N GLU A 116 -13.60 5.67 44.40
CA GLU A 116 -14.14 6.11 45.69
C GLU A 116 -15.36 5.27 46.11
N ASN A 117 -16.11 4.71 45.15
CA ASN A 117 -17.30 3.92 45.41
C ASN A 117 -17.26 2.55 44.70
N PRO A 118 -16.53 1.55 45.24
CA PRO A 118 -16.33 0.25 44.59
C PRO A 118 -17.61 -0.56 44.35
N ARG A 119 -18.69 -0.27 45.09
CA ARG A 119 -20.00 -0.93 44.94
C ARG A 119 -20.88 -0.30 43.85
N TRP A 120 -20.48 0.84 43.28
CA TRP A 120 -21.28 1.51 42.27
C TRP A 120 -21.09 0.88 40.90
N GLY A 121 -22.19 0.42 40.30
CA GLY A 121 -22.22 0.02 38.90
C GLY A 121 -22.27 1.22 37.94
N TYR A 122 -21.97 0.99 36.67
CA TYR A 122 -21.90 2.05 35.64
C TYR A 122 -23.20 2.88 35.51
N GLN A 123 -24.37 2.26 35.71
CA GLN A 123 -25.66 2.96 35.68
C GLN A 123 -25.78 4.01 36.79
N ARG A 124 -25.24 3.70 37.97
CA ARG A 124 -25.27 4.61 39.11
C ARG A 124 -24.31 5.78 38.90
N ILE A 125 -23.11 5.52 38.39
CA ILE A 125 -22.14 6.56 38.03
C ILE A 125 -22.71 7.47 36.93
N ARG A 126 -23.37 6.91 35.91
CA ARG A 126 -24.08 7.69 34.89
C ARG A 126 -25.18 8.57 35.50
N GLY A 127 -25.95 8.04 36.46
CA GLY A 127 -26.97 8.81 37.17
C GLY A 127 -26.40 10.00 37.93
N GLU A 128 -25.27 9.83 38.61
CA GLU A 128 -24.59 10.93 39.30
C GLU A 128 -24.01 11.96 38.33
N LEU A 129 -23.46 11.54 37.19
CA LEU A 129 -22.99 12.47 36.16
C LEU A 129 -24.14 13.30 35.55
N LEU A 130 -25.30 12.68 35.32
CA LEU A 130 -26.50 13.38 34.87
C LEU A 130 -27.00 14.42 35.88
N LYS A 131 -26.87 14.17 37.19
CA LYS A 131 -27.18 15.16 38.23
C LYS A 131 -26.22 16.36 38.20
N LEU A 132 -24.99 16.15 37.77
CA LEU A 132 -23.99 17.21 37.58
C LEU A 132 -24.14 17.97 36.26
N GLY A 133 -25.13 17.62 35.42
CA GLY A 133 -25.39 18.25 34.13
C GLY A 133 -24.39 17.85 33.04
N ILE A 134 -23.72 16.70 33.20
CA ILE A 134 -22.72 16.14 32.28
C ILE A 134 -23.32 14.97 31.47
#